data_AF-A0A2G6KAW2-F1
#
_entry.id   AF-A0A2G6KAW2-F1
#
_cell.length_a   1.000
_cell.length_b   1.000
_cell.length_c   1.000
_cell.angle_alpha   90.00
_cell.angle_beta   90.00
_cell.angle_gamma   90.00
#
_symmetry.space_group_name_H-M   'P 1'
#
loop_
_entity.id
_entity.type
_entity.pdbx_description
1 polymer ?
#
loop_
_entity_poly.entity_id
_entity_poly.type
_entity_poly.pdbx_seq_one_letter_code
_entity_poly.pdbx_strand_id
1 'polypeptide(L)'
;MGWISKSIHTAKSAATAAMRDQAEQVRDAVTSTKTHRSKATSPPAVTTSSVLVCPSSGRMDWDVVGESHYLSNIVRAVRGKEGERFMRVGLEREPKNKYDSNAIKVTIKGMTVGYIPSELTAEFHPLLLAAERAKIRVEADGRVWYSRRDGGIGSVSFSASDPGLAWPINPSPNPSATAVWPRGTRLKVSFGDDEQATVHECLDRAYQEGKCAAYLRLELPETGSRIRTTFDGRPLGSLSAAASADVAEALKMANSVGRSIYVVAEIVGNRLSSKVNALIKPANELSNAEVNALIAPVEEAAVWAPPTVD
;
A
#
# COMPACT_ATOMS: atom_id res chain seq x y z
N MET A 1 86.56 0.15 16.52
CA MET A 1 85.24 -0.35 16.08
C MET A 1 84.41 -0.69 17.31
N GLY A 2 83.48 0.18 17.75
CA GLY A 2 82.71 -0.09 18.98
C GLY A 2 81.65 0.93 19.37
N TRP A 3 81.27 1.86 18.49
CA TRP A 3 80.38 2.98 18.84
C TRP A 3 79.06 3.03 18.04
N ILE A 4 78.83 2.12 17.10
CA ILE A 4 77.60 2.10 16.27
C ILE A 4 76.60 1.01 16.71
N SER A 5 77.00 0.04 17.56
CA SER A 5 76.14 -1.08 17.97
C SER A 5 75.28 -0.81 19.22
N LYS A 6 75.61 0.18 20.07
CA LYS A 6 74.81 0.53 21.28
C LYS A 6 73.60 1.43 21.01
N SER A 7 73.57 2.17 19.90
CA SER A 7 72.47 3.09 19.59
C SER A 7 71.24 2.40 18.97
N ILE A 8 71.39 1.22 18.37
CA ILE A 8 70.29 0.50 17.71
C ILE A 8 69.47 -0.36 18.70
N HIS A 9 70.09 -0.85 19.79
CA HIS A 9 69.36 -1.58 20.84
C HIS A 9 68.55 -0.67 21.79
N THR A 10 69.00 0.56 22.02
CA THR A 10 68.32 1.52 22.90
C THR A 10 67.04 2.09 22.24
N ALA A 11 67.06 2.29 20.92
CA ALA A 11 65.89 2.78 20.17
C ALA A 11 64.77 1.72 20.02
N LYS A 12 65.11 0.43 19.91
CA LYS A 12 64.11 -0.65 19.86
C LYS A 12 63.41 -0.88 21.20
N SER A 13 64.11 -0.70 22.32
CA SER A 13 63.53 -0.86 23.67
C SER A 13 62.55 0.27 24.05
N ALA A 14 62.78 1.49 23.56
CA ALA A 14 61.89 2.63 23.83
C ALA A 14 60.56 2.55 23.03
N ALA A 15 60.61 2.03 21.79
CA ALA A 15 59.41 1.89 20.95
C ALA A 15 58.45 0.78 21.43
N THR A 16 58.96 -0.27 22.09
CA THR A 16 58.12 -1.36 22.62
C THR A 16 57.48 -1.01 23.97
N ALA A 17 58.07 -0.09 24.75
CA ALA A 17 57.47 0.42 25.98
C ALA A 17 56.34 1.42 25.70
N ALA A 18 56.51 2.33 24.73
CA ALA A 18 55.50 3.33 24.37
C ALA A 18 54.23 2.73 23.74
N MET A 19 54.34 1.60 23.02
CA MET A 19 53.17 0.89 22.46
C MET A 19 52.38 0.09 23.49
N ARG A 20 52.95 -0.22 24.66
CA ARG A 20 52.25 -0.96 25.74
C ARG A 20 51.40 -0.03 26.60
N ASP A 21 51.91 1.17 26.91
CA ASP A 21 51.17 2.20 27.66
C ASP A 21 49.98 2.77 26.88
N GLN A 22 50.08 2.90 25.55
CA GLN A 22 48.95 3.32 24.69
C GLN A 22 47.85 2.25 24.57
N ALA A 23 48.17 0.97 24.74
CA ALA A 23 47.17 -0.11 24.69
C ALA A 23 46.42 -0.29 26.04
N GLU A 24 47.01 0.15 27.15
CA GLU A 24 46.43 0.09 28.49
C GLU A 24 45.53 1.31 28.76
N GLN A 25 45.91 2.51 28.31
CA GLN A 25 45.06 3.72 28.37
C GLN A 25 43.77 3.62 27.53
N VAL A 26 43.77 2.83 26.45
CA VAL A 26 42.56 2.60 25.63
C VAL A 26 41.63 1.55 26.27
N ARG A 27 42.13 0.66 27.13
CA ARG A 27 41.30 -0.31 27.87
C ARG A 27 40.58 0.32 29.07
N ASP A 28 41.23 1.25 29.76
CA ASP A 28 40.63 1.93 30.92
C ASP A 28 39.62 3.01 30.52
N ALA A 29 39.76 3.60 29.32
CA ALA A 29 38.75 4.50 28.74
C ALA A 29 37.45 3.78 28.31
N VAL A 30 37.51 2.46 28.05
CA VAL A 30 36.36 1.65 27.62
C VAL A 30 35.56 1.09 28.81
N THR A 31 36.10 1.12 30.03
CA THR A 31 35.48 0.53 31.23
C THR A 31 34.86 1.53 32.22
N SER A 32 35.02 2.85 32.03
CA SER A 32 34.58 3.86 33.01
C SER A 32 33.42 4.80 32.60
N THR A 33 32.63 4.48 31.57
CA THR A 33 31.40 5.24 31.23
C THR A 33 30.15 4.36 31.16
N LYS A 34 29.93 3.58 32.23
CA LYS A 34 28.59 3.15 32.64
C LYS A 34 28.36 3.74 34.03
N THR A 35 27.37 4.64 34.17
CA THR A 35 26.34 4.67 35.24
C THR A 35 25.67 6.05 35.34
N HIS A 36 24.33 6.05 35.23
CA HIS A 36 23.33 7.10 35.49
C HIS A 36 23.23 8.35 34.58
N ARG A 37 22.31 8.31 33.60
CA ARG A 37 21.02 9.03 33.69
C ARG A 37 20.02 8.47 32.67
N SER A 38 19.01 7.80 33.19
CA SER A 38 17.80 7.36 32.53
C SER A 38 17.07 8.53 31.87
N LYS A 39 16.94 8.49 30.55
CA LYS A 39 15.88 9.19 29.82
C LYS A 39 15.19 8.12 28.98
N ALA A 40 13.92 7.90 29.27
CA ALA A 40 13.08 6.86 28.69
C ALA A 40 13.08 6.99 27.16
N THR A 41 13.87 6.16 26.49
CA THR A 41 13.70 5.87 25.07
C THR A 41 12.64 4.79 25.00
N SER A 42 11.38 5.20 24.96
CA SER A 42 10.33 4.32 24.46
C SER A 42 10.81 3.75 23.12
N PRO A 43 10.70 2.44 22.88
CA PRO A 43 10.92 1.90 21.53
C PRO A 43 10.09 2.73 20.55
N PRO A 44 10.58 3.04 19.34
CA PRO A 44 9.75 3.71 18.35
C PRO A 44 8.49 2.86 18.25
N ALA A 45 7.37 3.43 18.68
CA ALA A 45 6.08 2.81 18.50
C ALA A 45 6.06 2.46 17.01
N VAL A 46 6.09 1.16 16.71
CA VAL A 46 5.79 0.67 15.38
C VAL A 46 4.32 1.04 15.25
N THR A 47 4.11 2.28 14.83
CA THR A 47 2.82 2.76 14.40
C THR A 47 2.63 1.93 13.16
N THR A 48 1.82 0.87 13.28
CA THR A 48 1.48 -0.01 12.17
C THR A 48 0.68 0.86 11.21
N SER A 49 1.37 1.71 10.44
CA SER A 49 0.77 2.54 9.41
C SER A 49 0.22 1.57 8.39
N SER A 50 -1.10 1.49 8.35
CA SER A 50 -1.84 0.77 7.33
C SER A 50 -1.32 1.17 5.95
N VAL A 51 -1.18 0.17 5.08
CA VAL A 51 -0.70 0.37 3.71
C VAL A 51 -1.89 0.19 2.78
N LEU A 52 -2.17 1.21 1.98
CA LEU A 52 -3.03 1.11 0.82
C LEU A 52 -2.16 0.69 -0.37
N VAL A 53 -2.44 -0.48 -0.92
CA VAL A 53 -1.85 -0.90 -2.18
C VAL A 53 -2.79 -0.50 -3.31
N CYS A 54 -2.33 0.37 -4.20
CA CYS A 54 -3.05 0.73 -5.41
C CYS A 54 -3.34 -0.54 -6.22
N PRO A 55 -4.58 -0.75 -6.66
CA PRO A 55 -4.93 -1.85 -7.53
C PRO A 55 -4.06 -1.80 -8.79
N SER A 56 -3.50 -2.93 -9.21
CA SER A 56 -2.75 -2.99 -10.46
C SER A 56 -3.72 -2.89 -11.65
N SER A 57 -3.33 -2.13 -12.67
CA SER A 57 -3.98 -2.11 -13.99
C SER A 57 -3.58 -3.32 -14.86
N GLY A 58 -2.67 -4.18 -14.37
CA GLY A 58 -2.03 -5.24 -15.13
C GLY A 58 -0.93 -4.75 -16.08
N ARG A 59 -0.66 -3.44 -16.11
CA ARG A 59 0.35 -2.80 -16.96
C ARG A 59 1.18 -1.81 -16.16
N MET A 60 2.42 -1.61 -16.57
CA MET A 60 3.31 -0.60 -15.97
C MET A 60 3.04 0.74 -16.65
N ASP A 61 1.92 1.35 -16.31
CA ASP A 61 1.38 2.52 -17.01
C ASP A 61 2.00 3.85 -16.56
N TRP A 62 2.72 3.85 -15.44
CA TRP A 62 3.27 5.06 -14.84
C TRP A 62 4.79 5.02 -14.86
N ASP A 63 5.37 5.86 -15.73
CA ASP A 63 6.81 6.09 -15.75
C ASP A 63 7.22 7.01 -14.60
N VAL A 64 8.41 6.75 -14.07
CA VAL A 64 9.08 7.61 -13.10
C VAL A 64 10.05 8.51 -13.87
N VAL A 65 10.27 9.72 -13.35
CA VAL A 65 11.26 10.65 -13.90
C VAL A 65 12.33 11.02 -12.87
N GLY A 66 13.49 11.43 -13.37
CA GLY A 66 14.62 11.87 -12.55
C GLY A 66 15.43 10.72 -11.95
N GLU A 67 15.24 9.48 -12.42
CA GLU A 67 15.91 8.28 -11.90
C GLU A 67 17.44 8.35 -11.99
N SER A 68 17.96 9.08 -12.98
CA SER A 68 19.40 9.32 -13.14
C SER A 68 20.03 9.99 -11.91
N HIS A 69 19.32 10.88 -11.24
CA HIS A 69 19.78 11.53 -10.00
C HIS A 69 19.78 10.58 -8.79
N TYR A 70 19.05 9.46 -8.88
CA TYR A 70 18.87 8.49 -7.80
C TYR A 70 19.37 7.10 -8.16
N LEU A 71 20.26 6.99 -9.17
CA LEU A 71 20.78 5.71 -9.64
C LEU A 71 21.42 4.90 -8.50
N SER A 72 22.16 5.54 -7.60
CA SER A 72 22.74 4.86 -6.42
C SER A 72 21.69 4.19 -5.52
N ASN A 73 20.52 4.82 -5.35
CA ASN A 73 19.39 4.26 -4.60
C ASN A 73 18.73 3.10 -5.35
N ILE A 74 18.59 3.20 -6.67
CA ILE A 74 18.07 2.12 -7.53
C ILE A 74 18.98 0.90 -7.44
N VAL A 75 20.30 1.09 -7.61
CA VAL A 75 21.33 0.06 -7.48
C VAL A 75 21.25 -0.61 -6.11
N ARG A 76 21.10 0.19 -5.04
CA ARG A 76 20.94 -0.35 -3.67
C ARG A 76 19.64 -1.14 -3.52
N ALA A 77 18.54 -0.68 -4.11
CA ALA A 77 17.24 -1.36 -4.05
C ALA A 77 17.30 -2.76 -4.68
N VAL A 78 17.95 -2.89 -5.83
CA VAL A 78 18.15 -4.15 -6.57
C VAL A 78 19.38 -4.95 -6.11
N ARG A 79 20.07 -4.49 -5.05
CA ARG A 79 21.28 -5.11 -4.49
C ARG A 79 22.40 -5.28 -5.52
N GLY A 80 22.55 -4.29 -6.40
CA GLY A 80 23.60 -4.24 -7.44
C GLY A 80 23.46 -5.26 -8.56
N LYS A 81 22.35 -6.03 -8.59
CA LYS A 81 22.08 -7.02 -9.64
C LYS A 81 21.42 -6.34 -10.82
N GLU A 82 21.96 -6.61 -12.01
CA GLU A 82 21.37 -6.15 -13.27
C GLU A 82 20.09 -6.92 -13.62
N GLY A 83 19.34 -6.35 -14.57
CA GLY A 83 18.11 -6.89 -15.11
C GLY A 83 16.85 -6.34 -14.42
N GLU A 84 15.73 -6.96 -14.76
CA GLU A 84 14.40 -6.57 -14.30
C GLU A 84 14.05 -7.20 -12.95
N ARG A 85 13.37 -6.44 -12.09
CA ARG A 85 12.84 -6.86 -10.79
C ARG A 85 11.47 -6.24 -10.56
N PHE A 86 10.57 -7.00 -9.96
CA PHE A 86 9.30 -6.50 -9.46
C PHE A 86 9.39 -6.23 -7.96
N MET A 87 9.01 -5.03 -7.53
CA MET A 87 9.17 -4.53 -6.16
C MET A 87 8.02 -3.59 -5.80
N ARG A 88 7.67 -3.49 -4.52
CA ARG A 88 6.76 -2.45 -4.04
C ARG A 88 7.42 -1.08 -4.13
N VAL A 89 6.70 -0.13 -4.73
CA VAL A 89 7.07 1.30 -4.73
C VAL A 89 6.12 2.05 -3.80
N GLY A 90 6.63 3.02 -3.04
CA GLY A 90 5.83 3.94 -2.24
C GLY A 90 5.62 5.26 -2.97
N LEU A 91 4.44 5.85 -2.82
CA LEU A 91 4.07 7.15 -3.38
C LEU A 91 3.84 8.13 -2.22
N GLU A 92 4.58 9.24 -2.19
CA GLU A 92 4.53 10.20 -1.10
C GLU A 92 4.59 11.63 -1.64
N ARG A 93 3.79 12.56 -1.13
CA ARG A 93 3.90 13.98 -1.50
C ARG A 93 5.18 14.56 -0.88
N GLU A 94 5.78 15.52 -1.58
CA GLU A 94 6.92 16.29 -1.09
C GLU A 94 6.62 17.79 -1.15
N PRO A 95 5.74 18.32 -0.28
CA PRO A 95 5.29 19.72 -0.34
C PRO A 95 6.40 20.74 -0.06
N LYS A 96 7.55 20.29 0.46
CA LYS A 96 8.74 21.11 0.74
C LYS A 96 9.81 21.02 -0.36
N ASN A 97 9.50 20.38 -1.48
CA ASN A 97 10.43 20.31 -2.60
C ASN A 97 10.67 21.71 -3.16
N LYS A 98 11.95 22.04 -3.41
CA LYS A 98 12.39 23.38 -3.84
C LYS A 98 12.04 23.72 -5.29
N TYR A 99 11.72 22.72 -6.11
CA TYR A 99 11.43 22.89 -7.53
C TYR A 99 9.93 22.87 -7.81
N ASP A 100 9.19 21.99 -7.13
CA ASP A 100 7.74 21.84 -7.30
C ASP A 100 7.08 21.41 -5.99
N SER A 101 6.26 22.28 -5.40
CA SER A 101 5.50 21.98 -4.17
C SER A 101 4.45 20.88 -4.35
N ASN A 102 4.14 20.49 -5.59
CA ASN A 102 3.24 19.41 -5.94
C ASN A 102 3.99 18.11 -6.27
N ALA A 103 5.31 18.06 -6.12
CA ALA A 103 6.11 16.88 -6.40
C ALA A 103 5.62 15.67 -5.59
N ILE A 104 5.55 14.52 -6.26
CA ILE A 104 5.28 13.22 -5.64
C ILE A 104 6.51 12.36 -5.84
N LYS A 105 7.20 12.04 -4.73
CA LYS A 105 8.37 11.18 -4.76
C LYS A 105 7.94 9.73 -4.82
N VAL A 106 8.69 8.95 -5.61
CA VAL A 106 8.57 7.50 -5.69
C VAL A 106 9.70 6.89 -4.89
N THR A 107 9.36 5.99 -3.96
CA THR A 107 10.33 5.36 -3.06
C THR A 107 10.37 3.85 -3.21
N ILE A 108 11.53 3.23 -2.98
CA ILE A 108 11.66 1.78 -2.85
C ILE A 108 12.42 1.50 -1.56
N LYS A 109 11.82 0.72 -0.67
CA LYS A 109 12.37 0.45 0.67
C LYS A 109 12.73 1.76 1.42
N GLY A 110 11.90 2.80 1.26
CA GLY A 110 12.09 4.11 1.87
C GLY A 110 13.15 5.01 1.20
N MET A 111 13.80 4.58 0.13
CA MET A 111 14.76 5.40 -0.63
C MET A 111 14.09 6.02 -1.84
N THR A 112 14.22 7.33 -2.04
CA THR A 112 13.73 8.01 -3.26
C THR A 112 14.46 7.46 -4.48
N VAL A 113 13.70 7.03 -5.48
CA VAL A 113 14.22 6.53 -6.77
C VAL A 113 13.83 7.42 -7.95
N GLY A 114 12.96 8.39 -7.73
CA GLY A 114 12.54 9.38 -8.72
C GLY A 114 11.22 10.03 -8.31
N TYR A 115 10.52 10.63 -9.27
CA TYR A 115 9.27 11.35 -9.08
C TYR A 115 8.23 10.96 -10.13
N ILE A 116 6.96 11.18 -9.82
CA ILE A 116 5.91 11.18 -10.84
C ILE A 116 6.09 12.43 -11.73
N PRO A 117 5.94 12.32 -13.07
CA PRO A 117 5.95 13.47 -13.96
C PRO A 117 4.97 14.56 -13.50
N SER A 118 5.39 15.82 -13.51
CA SER A 118 4.65 16.96 -12.96
C SER A 118 3.21 17.04 -13.46
N GLU A 119 3.01 16.77 -14.75
CA GLU A 119 1.74 16.78 -15.47
C GLU A 119 0.75 15.71 -14.99
N LEU A 120 1.25 14.62 -14.38
CA LEU A 120 0.43 13.53 -13.84
C LEU A 120 0.22 13.65 -12.32
N THR A 121 0.93 14.54 -11.64
CA THR A 121 0.83 14.67 -10.17
C THR A 121 -0.57 15.05 -9.70
N ALA A 122 -1.28 15.87 -10.48
CA ALA A 122 -2.64 16.33 -10.18
C ALA A 122 -3.64 15.16 -10.00
N GLU A 123 -3.43 14.04 -10.68
CA GLU A 123 -4.30 12.86 -10.57
C GLU A 123 -4.12 12.13 -9.23
N PHE A 124 -2.90 12.09 -8.70
CA PHE A 124 -2.59 11.39 -7.45
C PHE A 124 -2.79 12.24 -6.20
N HIS A 125 -2.74 13.57 -6.32
CA HIS A 125 -2.83 14.48 -5.17
C HIS A 125 -4.04 14.24 -4.27
N PRO A 126 -5.27 14.09 -4.78
CA PRO A 126 -6.43 13.89 -3.93
C PRO A 126 -6.34 12.58 -3.13
N LEU A 127 -5.88 11.50 -3.76
CA LEU A 127 -5.64 10.21 -3.11
C LEU A 127 -4.58 10.33 -2.00
N LEU A 128 -3.43 10.93 -2.32
CA LEU A 128 -2.32 11.04 -1.36
C LEU A 128 -2.67 11.95 -0.19
N LEU A 129 -3.41 13.04 -0.42
CA LEU A 129 -3.90 13.90 0.67
C LEU A 129 -4.86 13.15 1.60
N ALA A 130 -5.78 12.38 1.04
CA ALA A 130 -6.69 11.57 1.83
C ALA A 130 -5.91 10.53 2.65
N ALA A 131 -4.93 9.86 2.03
CA ALA A 131 -4.11 8.85 2.68
C ALA A 131 -3.25 9.45 3.81
N GLU A 132 -2.65 10.62 3.60
CA GLU A 132 -1.88 11.35 4.62
C GLU A 132 -2.74 11.71 5.84
N ARG A 133 -3.97 12.20 5.62
CA ARG A 133 -4.92 12.51 6.71
C ARG A 133 -5.29 11.26 7.51
N ALA A 134 -5.40 10.12 6.83
CA ALA A 134 -5.66 8.83 7.45
C ALA A 134 -4.40 8.13 8.00
N LYS A 135 -3.21 8.72 7.82
CA LYS A 135 -1.89 8.14 8.19
C LYS A 135 -1.64 6.78 7.51
N ILE A 136 -2.11 6.65 6.28
CA ILE A 136 -1.96 5.46 5.43
C ILE A 136 -0.84 5.71 4.42
N ARG A 137 0.04 4.72 4.24
CA ARG A 137 1.05 4.76 3.17
C ARG A 137 0.45 4.23 1.88
N VAL A 138 0.73 4.88 0.76
CA VAL A 138 0.28 4.44 -0.56
C VAL A 138 1.43 3.72 -1.25
N GLU A 139 1.19 2.49 -1.68
CA GLU A 139 2.15 1.66 -2.41
C GLU A 139 1.55 1.14 -3.72
N ALA A 140 2.40 0.82 -4.69
CA ALA A 140 2.01 0.21 -5.97
C ALA A 140 2.99 -0.92 -6.35
N ASP A 141 2.59 -1.77 -7.29
CA ASP A 141 3.49 -2.76 -7.89
C ASP A 141 4.41 -2.06 -8.90
N GLY A 142 5.72 -2.09 -8.63
CA GLY A 142 6.74 -1.45 -9.45
C GLY A 142 7.59 -2.44 -10.23
N ARG A 143 8.00 -2.03 -11.43
CA ARG A 143 9.06 -2.64 -12.22
C ARG A 143 10.32 -1.77 -12.09
N VAL A 144 11.42 -2.40 -11.73
CA VAL A 144 12.74 -1.77 -11.64
C VAL A 144 13.67 -2.48 -12.60
N TRP A 145 14.28 -1.73 -13.51
CA TRP A 145 15.30 -2.23 -14.41
C TRP A 145 16.62 -1.51 -14.17
N TYR A 146 17.72 -2.26 -14.16
CA TYR A 146 19.06 -1.71 -13.98
C TYR A 146 20.09 -2.41 -14.88
N SER A 147 21.01 -1.63 -15.44
CA SER A 147 22.16 -2.07 -16.23
C SER A 147 23.38 -1.25 -15.87
N ARG A 148 24.57 -1.85 -15.80
CA ARG A 148 25.87 -1.18 -15.60
C ARG A 148 26.50 -0.66 -16.89
N ARG A 149 25.90 -0.95 -18.05
CA ARG A 149 26.40 -0.46 -19.34
C ARG A 149 26.41 1.08 -19.34
N ASP A 150 27.41 1.65 -20.01
CA ASP A 150 27.53 3.08 -20.28
C ASP A 150 27.42 3.98 -19.03
N GLY A 151 28.09 3.58 -17.94
CA GLY A 151 28.09 4.36 -16.69
C GLY A 151 26.92 4.08 -15.75
N GLY A 152 26.00 3.20 -16.16
CA GLY A 152 24.89 2.74 -15.35
C GLY A 152 23.58 3.47 -15.70
N ILE A 153 22.54 2.69 -15.99
CA ILE A 153 21.21 3.19 -16.32
C ILE A 153 20.19 2.43 -15.46
N GLY A 154 19.28 3.17 -14.84
CA GLY A 154 18.16 2.64 -14.08
C GLY A 154 16.85 3.22 -14.62
N SER A 155 15.81 2.41 -14.64
CA SER A 155 14.45 2.82 -14.98
C SER A 155 13.49 2.23 -13.96
N VAL A 156 12.53 3.05 -13.53
CA VAL A 156 11.46 2.62 -12.64
C VAL A 156 10.13 2.95 -13.30
N SER A 157 9.21 2.00 -13.29
CA SER A 157 7.82 2.25 -13.64
C SER A 157 6.92 1.50 -12.67
N PHE A 158 5.65 1.87 -12.57
CA PHE A 158 4.71 1.19 -11.67
C PHE A 158 3.33 1.02 -12.27
N SER A 159 2.59 0.07 -11.69
CA SER A 159 1.22 -0.24 -12.04
C SER A 159 0.30 0.27 -10.94
N ALA A 160 -0.56 1.20 -11.32
CA ALA A 160 -1.67 1.65 -10.50
C ALA A 160 -2.87 1.89 -11.43
N SER A 161 -4.04 1.45 -10.99
CA SER A 161 -5.31 1.87 -11.58
C SER A 161 -5.50 3.37 -11.39
N ASP A 162 -6.55 3.91 -11.99
CA ASP A 162 -6.99 5.29 -11.78
C ASP A 162 -6.95 5.67 -10.27
N PRO A 163 -6.16 6.69 -9.86
CA PRO A 163 -6.02 7.08 -8.46
C PRO A 163 -7.35 7.44 -7.79
N GLY A 164 -8.30 8.01 -8.53
CA GLY A 164 -9.64 8.34 -8.03
C GLY A 164 -10.51 7.12 -7.73
N LEU A 165 -10.11 5.94 -8.22
CA LEU A 165 -10.78 4.66 -8.02
C LEU A 165 -9.94 3.67 -7.19
N ALA A 166 -8.75 4.08 -6.75
CA ALA A 166 -7.82 3.21 -6.04
C ALA A 166 -8.31 2.87 -4.63
N TRP A 167 -8.95 3.83 -3.94
CA TRP A 167 -9.33 3.71 -2.55
C TRP A 167 -10.83 3.96 -2.32
N PRO A 168 -11.57 2.98 -1.75
CA PRO A 168 -12.98 3.16 -1.46
C PRO A 168 -13.29 4.24 -0.42
N ILE A 169 -14.35 5.01 -0.65
CA ILE A 169 -14.79 6.15 0.18
C ILE A 169 -15.44 5.75 1.52
N ASN A 170 -15.82 4.48 1.65
CA ASN A 170 -16.38 3.91 2.86
C ASN A 170 -15.40 2.89 3.46
N PRO A 171 -15.43 2.71 4.79
CA PRO A 171 -14.46 1.84 5.46
C PRO A 171 -14.51 0.42 4.90
N SER A 172 -13.35 -0.23 4.86
CA SER A 172 -13.27 -1.64 4.50
C SER A 172 -14.19 -2.45 5.42
N PRO A 173 -14.97 -3.40 4.87
CA PRO A 173 -15.86 -4.20 5.68
C PRO A 173 -15.06 -5.07 6.67
N ASN A 174 -15.65 -5.37 7.83
CA ASN A 174 -14.97 -6.11 8.89
C ASN A 174 -14.62 -7.53 8.38
N PRO A 175 -13.33 -7.89 8.27
CA PRO A 175 -12.90 -9.16 7.67
C PRO A 175 -13.36 -10.39 8.44
N SER A 176 -13.75 -10.25 9.71
CA SER A 176 -14.22 -11.37 10.53
C SER A 176 -15.54 -11.92 9.99
N ALA A 177 -16.50 -11.04 9.68
CA ALA A 177 -17.88 -11.39 9.29
C ALA A 177 -18.19 -11.15 7.81
N THR A 178 -17.21 -10.71 7.02
CA THR A 178 -17.42 -10.32 5.62
C THR A 178 -16.30 -10.83 4.73
N ALA A 179 -16.59 -10.94 3.44
CA ALA A 179 -15.57 -11.16 2.43
C ALA A 179 -15.74 -10.17 1.29
N VAL A 180 -14.62 -9.75 0.70
CA VAL A 180 -14.60 -8.89 -0.48
C VAL A 180 -14.38 -9.77 -1.72
N TRP A 181 -15.31 -9.70 -2.65
CA TRP A 181 -15.24 -10.40 -3.92
C TRP A 181 -14.02 -9.93 -4.73
N PRO A 182 -13.23 -10.85 -5.34
CA PRO A 182 -12.08 -10.48 -6.14
C PRO A 182 -12.44 -9.56 -7.32
N ARG A 183 -11.66 -8.50 -7.51
CA ARG A 183 -11.89 -7.56 -8.63
C ARG A 183 -11.70 -8.27 -9.97
N GLY A 184 -12.61 -8.01 -10.90
CA GLY A 184 -12.54 -8.56 -12.26
C GLY A 184 -13.19 -7.64 -13.27
N THR A 185 -14.15 -8.15 -14.04
CA THR A 185 -14.79 -7.38 -15.10
C THR A 185 -15.76 -6.34 -14.52
N ARG A 186 -16.04 -5.30 -15.31
CA ARG A 186 -17.01 -4.25 -14.97
C ARG A 186 -18.42 -4.74 -15.28
N LEU A 187 -19.20 -5.00 -14.25
CA LEU A 187 -20.61 -5.34 -14.37
C LEU A 187 -21.46 -4.11 -14.03
N LYS A 188 -22.31 -3.70 -14.99
CA LYS A 188 -23.17 -2.53 -14.81
C LYS A 188 -24.17 -2.77 -13.68
N VAL A 189 -24.23 -1.83 -12.74
CA VAL A 189 -25.30 -1.74 -11.73
C VAL A 189 -26.35 -0.76 -12.26
N SER A 190 -27.58 -1.25 -12.40
CA SER A 190 -28.73 -0.44 -12.80
C SER A 190 -29.42 0.11 -11.56
N PHE A 191 -29.79 1.38 -11.60
CA PHE A 191 -30.46 2.09 -10.52
C PHE A 191 -31.53 3.02 -11.09
N GLY A 192 -32.60 3.26 -10.33
CA GLY A 192 -33.68 4.16 -10.69
C GLY A 192 -33.59 5.49 -9.95
N ASP A 193 -34.69 6.25 -10.00
CA ASP A 193 -34.78 7.58 -9.40
C ASP A 193 -34.62 7.53 -7.87
N ASP A 194 -35.16 6.48 -7.22
CA ASP A 194 -35.11 6.32 -5.77
C ASP A 194 -33.68 6.12 -5.25
N GLU A 195 -32.82 5.43 -6.01
CA GLU A 195 -31.43 5.19 -5.61
C GLU A 195 -30.46 6.28 -6.08
N GLN A 196 -30.90 7.23 -6.92
CA GLN A 196 -30.07 8.29 -7.45
C GLN A 196 -29.46 9.17 -6.33
N ALA A 197 -30.22 9.39 -5.25
CA ALA A 197 -29.74 10.12 -4.08
C ALA A 197 -28.51 9.44 -3.43
N THR A 198 -28.51 8.09 -3.33
CA THR A 198 -27.40 7.32 -2.78
C THR A 198 -26.15 7.43 -3.68
N VAL A 199 -26.33 7.40 -5.00
CA VAL A 199 -25.23 7.56 -5.97
C VAL A 199 -24.63 8.96 -5.87
N HIS A 200 -25.46 10.01 -5.76
CA HIS A 200 -24.98 11.37 -5.60
C HIS A 200 -24.21 11.56 -4.29
N GLU A 201 -24.66 10.95 -3.19
CA GLU A 201 -23.91 11.00 -1.94
C GLU A 201 -22.51 10.36 -2.07
N CYS A 202 -22.40 9.25 -2.80
CA CYS A 202 -21.10 8.63 -3.05
C CYS A 202 -20.17 9.62 -3.77
N LEU A 203 -20.67 10.29 -4.81
CA LEU A 203 -19.91 11.30 -5.56
C LEU A 203 -19.58 12.53 -4.73
N ASP A 204 -20.48 12.97 -3.85
CA ASP A 204 -20.23 14.10 -2.93
C ASP A 204 -19.14 13.76 -1.89
N ARG A 205 -18.94 12.47 -1.58
CA ARG A 205 -17.87 11.95 -0.70
C ARG A 205 -16.56 11.62 -1.44
N ALA A 206 -16.51 11.78 -2.75
CA ALA A 206 -15.36 11.42 -3.54
C ALA A 206 -14.12 12.26 -3.19
N TYR A 207 -12.95 11.62 -3.17
CA TYR A 207 -11.67 12.35 -3.04
C TYR A 207 -11.38 13.20 -4.27
N GLN A 208 -11.81 12.72 -5.43
CA GLN A 208 -11.66 13.40 -6.70
C GLN A 208 -13.04 13.68 -7.29
N GLU A 209 -13.23 14.89 -7.81
CA GLU A 209 -14.51 15.28 -8.39
C GLU A 209 -14.92 14.33 -9.53
N GLY A 210 -16.16 13.87 -9.46
CA GLY A 210 -16.80 13.08 -10.52
C GLY A 210 -16.43 11.59 -10.58
N LYS A 211 -15.59 11.07 -9.68
CA LYS A 211 -15.34 9.62 -9.59
C LYS A 211 -14.92 9.17 -8.19
N CYS A 212 -15.41 8.00 -7.78
CA CYS A 212 -14.99 7.34 -6.56
C CYS A 212 -15.08 5.82 -6.66
N ALA A 213 -14.33 5.13 -5.80
CA ALA A 213 -14.59 3.74 -5.51
C ALA A 213 -15.41 3.60 -4.22
N ALA A 214 -16.20 2.53 -4.10
CA ALA A 214 -16.97 2.22 -2.90
C ALA A 214 -17.06 0.70 -2.69
N TYR A 215 -17.11 0.26 -1.44
CA TYR A 215 -17.54 -1.09 -1.10
C TYR A 215 -19.07 -1.14 -1.13
N LEU A 216 -19.62 -2.01 -1.99
CA LEU A 216 -21.05 -2.30 -2.03
C LEU A 216 -21.31 -3.68 -1.49
N ARG A 217 -22.30 -3.84 -0.61
CA ARG A 217 -22.76 -5.16 -0.16
C ARG A 217 -23.65 -5.78 -1.23
N LEU A 218 -23.47 -7.06 -1.50
CA LEU A 218 -24.35 -7.85 -2.36
C LEU A 218 -25.42 -8.53 -1.53
N GLU A 219 -26.68 -8.39 -1.94
CA GLU A 219 -27.83 -8.97 -1.26
C GLU A 219 -28.69 -9.79 -2.25
N LEU A 220 -28.92 -11.05 -1.91
CA LEU A 220 -29.91 -11.90 -2.58
C LEU A 220 -31.30 -11.47 -2.10
N PRO A 221 -32.20 -10.97 -2.97
CA PRO A 221 -33.55 -10.69 -2.56
C PRO A 221 -34.32 -11.99 -2.25
N GLU A 222 -35.21 -11.96 -1.27
CA GLU A 222 -36.13 -13.07 -0.99
C GLU A 222 -37.06 -13.35 -2.17
N THR A 223 -37.45 -12.29 -2.88
CA THR A 223 -38.27 -12.33 -4.08
C THR A 223 -37.57 -11.57 -5.21
N GLY A 224 -37.10 -12.29 -6.23
CA GLY A 224 -36.47 -11.71 -7.40
C GLY A 224 -35.24 -12.47 -7.88
N SER A 225 -34.86 -12.25 -9.14
CA SER A 225 -33.70 -12.89 -9.79
C SER A 225 -32.46 -12.00 -9.85
N ARG A 226 -32.55 -10.75 -9.39
CA ARG A 226 -31.47 -9.76 -9.48
C ARG A 226 -30.89 -9.45 -8.12
N ILE A 227 -29.58 -9.58 -8.00
CA ILE A 227 -28.84 -9.24 -6.78
C ILE A 227 -28.88 -7.73 -6.59
N ARG A 228 -29.28 -7.31 -5.39
CA ARG A 228 -29.27 -5.91 -4.98
C ARG A 228 -27.90 -5.53 -4.46
N THR A 229 -27.55 -4.28 -4.66
CA THR A 229 -26.33 -3.66 -4.15
C THR A 229 -26.70 -2.56 -3.17
N THR A 230 -26.07 -2.57 -2.01
CA THR A 230 -26.28 -1.52 -0.99
C THR A 230 -24.98 -0.82 -0.65
N PHE A 231 -25.05 0.49 -0.45
CA PHE A 231 -23.96 1.35 0.02
C PHE A 231 -24.30 1.84 1.43
N ASP A 232 -23.44 1.52 2.39
CA ASP A 232 -23.64 1.83 3.81
C ASP A 232 -25.07 1.47 4.31
N GLY A 233 -25.57 0.30 3.86
CA GLY A 233 -26.90 -0.23 4.22
C GLY A 233 -28.08 0.33 3.42
N ARG A 234 -27.87 1.30 2.52
CA ARG A 234 -28.93 1.87 1.67
C ARG A 234 -28.90 1.29 0.26
N PRO A 235 -30.06 1.08 -0.38
CA PRO A 235 -30.12 0.65 -1.77
C PRO A 235 -29.36 1.60 -2.69
N LEU A 236 -28.53 1.03 -3.55
CA LEU A 236 -27.81 1.76 -4.60
C LEU A 236 -28.21 1.28 -6.00
N GLY A 237 -28.66 0.03 -6.14
CA GLY A 237 -29.14 -0.50 -7.42
C GLY A 237 -29.11 -2.03 -7.46
N SER A 238 -29.16 -2.59 -8.66
CA SER A 238 -29.14 -4.04 -8.89
C SER A 238 -28.26 -4.44 -10.08
N LEU A 239 -27.67 -5.62 -10.00
CA LEU A 239 -26.95 -6.21 -11.13
C LEU A 239 -27.95 -6.66 -12.22
N SER A 240 -27.45 -6.82 -13.45
CA SER A 240 -28.24 -7.44 -14.52
C SER A 240 -28.62 -8.88 -14.17
N ALA A 241 -29.64 -9.44 -14.83
CA ALA A 241 -30.06 -10.82 -14.57
C ALA A 241 -28.94 -11.84 -14.86
N ALA A 242 -28.19 -11.64 -15.95
CA ALA A 242 -27.05 -12.49 -16.30
C ALA A 242 -25.93 -12.39 -15.26
N ALA A 243 -25.50 -11.16 -14.92
CA ALA A 243 -24.49 -10.93 -13.88
C ALA A 243 -24.92 -11.50 -12.52
N SER A 244 -26.21 -11.42 -12.20
CA SER A 244 -26.75 -11.97 -10.94
C SER A 244 -26.67 -13.50 -10.93
N ALA A 245 -26.97 -14.16 -12.04
CA ALA A 245 -26.88 -15.62 -12.15
C ALA A 245 -25.45 -16.12 -11.94
N ASP A 246 -24.45 -15.40 -12.48
CA ASP A 246 -23.04 -15.79 -12.38
C ASP A 246 -22.51 -15.82 -10.95
N VAL A 247 -23.04 -14.96 -10.07
CA VAL A 247 -22.56 -14.83 -8.68
C VAL A 247 -23.53 -15.40 -7.63
N ALA A 248 -24.76 -15.76 -8.03
CA ALA A 248 -25.82 -16.16 -7.10
C ALA A 248 -25.43 -17.37 -6.25
N GLU A 249 -24.86 -18.42 -6.83
CA GLU A 249 -24.52 -19.65 -6.10
C GLU A 249 -23.44 -19.40 -5.04
N ALA A 250 -22.38 -18.65 -5.38
CA ALA A 250 -21.35 -18.28 -4.41
C ALA A 250 -21.91 -17.39 -3.29
N LEU A 251 -22.83 -16.48 -3.62
CA LEU A 251 -23.47 -15.62 -2.62
C LEU A 251 -24.40 -16.43 -1.69
N LYS A 252 -25.12 -17.43 -2.22
CA LYS A 252 -25.90 -18.37 -1.39
C LYS A 252 -25.01 -19.17 -0.44
N MET A 253 -23.89 -19.68 -0.93
CA MET A 253 -22.91 -20.41 -0.10
C MET A 253 -22.28 -19.52 0.97
N ALA A 254 -21.93 -18.28 0.64
CA ALA A 254 -21.40 -17.34 1.63
C ALA A 254 -22.44 -16.98 2.70
N ASN A 255 -23.69 -16.75 2.29
CA ASN A 255 -24.77 -16.44 3.22
C ASN A 255 -25.10 -17.64 4.13
N SER A 256 -24.99 -18.88 3.65
CA SER A 256 -25.24 -20.07 4.48
C SER A 256 -24.19 -20.27 5.58
N VAL A 257 -22.99 -19.71 5.42
CA VAL A 257 -21.94 -19.66 6.47
C VAL A 257 -21.93 -18.34 7.24
N GLY A 258 -22.98 -17.52 7.11
CA GLY A 258 -23.15 -16.26 7.85
C GLY A 258 -22.24 -15.11 7.37
N ARG A 259 -21.65 -15.19 6.18
CA ARG A 259 -20.81 -14.13 5.63
C ARG A 259 -21.57 -13.20 4.70
N SER A 260 -21.39 -11.90 4.91
CA SER A 260 -21.81 -10.89 3.94
C SER A 260 -20.72 -10.65 2.91
N ILE A 261 -21.12 -10.64 1.63
CA ILE A 261 -20.21 -10.40 0.52
C ILE A 261 -20.26 -8.93 0.11
N TYR A 262 -19.09 -8.34 -0.10
CA TYR A 262 -18.90 -7.00 -0.63
C TYR A 262 -18.17 -7.06 -1.96
N VAL A 263 -18.41 -6.07 -2.82
CA VAL A 263 -17.66 -5.83 -4.06
C VAL A 263 -17.08 -4.44 -4.02
N VAL A 264 -15.97 -4.22 -4.73
CA VAL A 264 -15.54 -2.86 -5.04
C VAL A 264 -16.31 -2.39 -6.26
N ALA A 265 -16.94 -1.23 -6.16
CA ALA A 265 -17.60 -0.57 -7.27
C ALA A 265 -16.85 0.70 -7.68
N GLU A 266 -16.89 1.00 -8.97
CA GLU A 266 -16.48 2.26 -9.57
C GLU A 266 -17.74 3.08 -9.84
N ILE A 267 -17.79 4.29 -9.28
CA ILE A 267 -18.88 5.25 -9.48
C ILE A 267 -18.29 6.46 -10.18
N VAL A 268 -18.78 6.76 -11.39
CA VAL A 268 -18.26 7.83 -12.24
C VAL A 268 -19.42 8.65 -12.79
N GLY A 269 -19.32 9.97 -12.69
CA GLY A 269 -20.29 10.88 -13.28
C GLY A 269 -20.54 12.12 -12.44
N ASN A 270 -21.71 12.70 -12.63
CA ASN A 270 -22.16 13.89 -11.93
C ASN A 270 -23.68 13.80 -11.67
N ARG A 271 -24.28 14.89 -11.19
CA ARG A 271 -25.71 14.95 -10.87
C ARG A 271 -26.66 14.73 -12.05
N LEU A 272 -26.19 14.91 -13.28
CA LEU A 272 -26.99 14.75 -14.50
C LEU A 272 -26.84 13.34 -15.09
N SER A 273 -25.65 12.75 -15.00
CA SER A 273 -25.38 11.42 -15.52
C SER A 273 -24.34 10.73 -14.66
N SER A 274 -24.73 9.59 -14.09
CA SER A 274 -23.88 8.75 -13.25
C SER A 274 -23.88 7.31 -13.74
N LYS A 275 -22.75 6.64 -13.60
CA LYS A 275 -22.55 5.23 -13.93
C LYS A 275 -21.96 4.53 -12.72
N VAL A 276 -22.50 3.35 -12.42
CA VAL A 276 -22.03 2.49 -11.35
C VAL A 276 -21.65 1.14 -11.96
N ASN A 277 -20.42 0.69 -11.73
CA ASN A 277 -19.95 -0.61 -12.15
C ASN A 277 -19.40 -1.38 -10.95
N ALA A 278 -19.89 -2.59 -10.71
CA ALA A 278 -19.29 -3.51 -9.75
C ALA A 278 -18.12 -4.25 -10.42
N LEU A 279 -16.96 -4.31 -9.76
CA LEU A 279 -15.78 -5.04 -10.22
C LEU A 279 -15.85 -6.47 -9.70
N ILE A 280 -16.27 -7.39 -10.56
CA ILE A 280 -16.56 -8.78 -10.18
C ILE A 280 -15.77 -9.70 -11.10
N LYS A 281 -14.89 -10.51 -10.51
CA LYS A 281 -14.29 -11.64 -11.22
C LYS A 281 -15.33 -12.74 -11.41
N PRO A 282 -15.54 -13.25 -12.64
CA PRO A 282 -16.48 -14.33 -12.90
C PRO A 282 -16.24 -15.52 -11.98
N ALA A 283 -17.31 -16.16 -11.49
CA ALA A 283 -17.21 -17.24 -10.50
C ALA A 283 -16.40 -18.44 -11.01
N ASN A 284 -16.46 -18.72 -12.31
CA ASN A 284 -15.71 -19.78 -12.98
C ASN A 284 -14.20 -19.47 -13.14
N GLU A 285 -13.77 -18.23 -12.92
CA GLU A 285 -12.37 -17.81 -12.97
C GLU A 285 -11.72 -17.69 -11.58
N LEU A 286 -12.51 -17.90 -10.51
CA LEU A 286 -12.01 -17.86 -9.14
C LEU A 286 -11.06 -19.03 -8.89
N SER A 287 -9.89 -18.73 -8.36
CA SER A 287 -8.96 -19.73 -7.85
C SER A 287 -9.49 -20.35 -6.55
N ASN A 288 -9.02 -21.56 -6.20
CA ASN A 288 -9.41 -22.22 -4.96
C ASN A 288 -9.14 -21.36 -3.72
N ALA A 289 -8.06 -20.57 -3.72
CA ALA A 289 -7.74 -19.66 -2.62
C ALA A 289 -8.78 -18.52 -2.50
N GLU A 290 -9.23 -17.97 -3.63
CA GLU A 290 -10.28 -16.94 -3.67
C GLU A 290 -11.63 -17.50 -3.23
N VAL A 291 -12.01 -18.68 -3.72
CA VAL A 291 -13.25 -19.35 -3.29
C VAL A 291 -13.21 -19.60 -1.78
N ASN A 292 -12.12 -20.18 -1.27
CA ASN A 292 -11.96 -20.42 0.17
C ASN A 292 -12.01 -19.13 0.98
N ALA A 293 -11.46 -18.02 0.49
CA ALA A 293 -11.56 -16.74 1.19
C ALA A 293 -13.01 -16.23 1.30
N LEU A 294 -13.84 -16.48 0.27
CA LEU A 294 -15.25 -16.08 0.25
C LEU A 294 -16.12 -16.92 1.19
N ILE A 295 -15.84 -18.23 1.30
CA ILE A 295 -16.67 -19.19 2.05
C ILE A 295 -16.04 -19.64 3.37
N ALA A 296 -14.85 -19.16 3.72
CA ALA A 296 -14.22 -19.51 5.00
C ALA A 296 -15.20 -19.17 6.13
N PRO A 297 -15.44 -20.12 7.07
CA PRO A 297 -16.34 -19.88 8.17
C PRO A 297 -15.89 -18.63 8.92
N VAL A 298 -16.87 -17.83 9.35
CA VAL A 298 -16.61 -16.78 10.33
C VAL A 298 -16.03 -17.51 11.53
N GLU A 299 -14.72 -17.35 11.81
CA GLU A 299 -14.20 -17.73 13.11
C GLU A 299 -15.08 -16.99 14.12
N GLU A 300 -15.85 -17.78 14.87
CA GLU A 300 -16.71 -17.29 15.93
C GLU A 300 -15.82 -16.39 16.78
N ALA A 301 -16.01 -15.08 16.65
CA ALA A 301 -15.23 -14.13 17.41
C ALA A 301 -15.47 -14.51 18.86
N ALA A 302 -14.46 -15.16 19.47
CA ALA A 302 -14.54 -15.61 20.85
C ALA A 302 -15.06 -14.41 21.63
N VAL A 303 -16.26 -14.56 22.17
CA VAL A 303 -16.94 -13.52 22.93
C VAL A 303 -15.93 -13.09 23.98
N TRP A 304 -15.34 -11.91 23.79
CA TRP A 304 -14.50 -11.30 24.80
C TRP A 304 -15.44 -11.02 25.97
N ALA A 305 -15.49 -11.95 26.91
CA ALA A 305 -16.08 -11.71 28.21
C ALA A 305 -15.19 -10.68 28.89
N PRO A 306 -15.73 -9.50 29.29
CA PRO A 306 -14.94 -8.59 30.11
C PRO A 306 -14.52 -9.34 31.39
N PRO A 307 -13.28 -9.15 31.87
CA PRO A 307 -12.86 -9.77 33.11
C PRO A 307 -13.82 -9.33 34.23
N THR A 308 -14.48 -10.31 34.84
CA THR A 308 -15.21 -10.11 36.09
C THR A 308 -14.20 -9.66 37.14
N VAL A 309 -14.43 -8.46 37.67
CA VAL A 309 -13.69 -7.94 38.81
C VAL A 309 -14.30 -8.59 40.05
N ASP A 310 -13.57 -9.54 40.65
CA ASP A 310 -13.73 -9.90 42.06
C ASP A 310 -12.70 -9.12 42.89
#